data_AF-J6EJ48-F1
#
_entry.id   AF-J6EJ48-F1
#
_cell.length_a   1.000
_cell.length_b   1.000
_cell.length_c   1.000
_cell.angle_alpha   90.00
_cell.angle_beta   90.00
_cell.angle_gamma   90.00
#
_symmetry.space_group_name_H-M   'P 1'
#
loop_
_entity.id
_entity.type
_entity.pdbx_description
1 polymer ?
#
loop_
_entity_poly.entity_id
_entity_poly.type
_entity_poly.pdbx_seq_one_letter_code
_entity_poly.pdbx_strand_id
1 'polypeptide(L)'
;MLRSTFTLRSFVRTQSTHPYPVNVEAVYHAPLKLPIKYGDLVADIQLRSYDNENMDFYSDFILRTGYYLGIPLTGPKPLPTRRERWTVIKSPFVHAKSKENFERHTHKRLIRAWDANPEVLQLLISYITKHSIAGVGMKCNFFERSEISRNFGSDTNDVQRSLSNVNQLYSLGNDEKVQDSAVGEKVLELLNSPDFQKHLEKK
;
A
#
# COMPACT_ATOMS: atom_id res chain seq x y z
N MET A 1 23.99 -15.27 25.02
CA MET A 1 23.40 -16.46 24.35
C MET A 1 22.05 -16.79 24.98
N LEU A 2 20.95 -16.24 24.49
CA LEU A 2 19.60 -16.65 24.89
C LEU A 2 18.77 -16.82 23.61
N ARG A 3 18.71 -18.05 23.10
CA ARG A 3 17.81 -18.43 22.01
C ARG A 3 16.45 -18.74 22.64
N SER A 4 15.45 -17.87 22.46
CA SER A 4 14.08 -18.22 22.86
C SER A 4 13.49 -19.19 21.84
N THR A 5 13.32 -20.44 22.24
CA THR A 5 12.55 -21.44 21.50
C THR A 5 11.06 -21.07 21.55
N PHE A 6 10.52 -20.52 20.47
CA PHE A 6 9.07 -20.41 20.27
C PHE A 6 8.50 -21.82 20.08
N THR A 7 8.02 -22.44 21.16
CA THR A 7 7.23 -23.66 21.09
C THR A 7 5.87 -23.32 20.47
N LEU A 8 5.57 -23.91 19.31
CA LEU A 8 4.23 -23.91 18.73
C LEU A 8 3.28 -24.63 19.70
N ARG A 9 2.58 -23.88 20.55
CA ARG A 9 1.40 -24.41 21.24
C ARG A 9 0.37 -24.70 20.16
N SER A 10 0.09 -25.96 19.90
CA SER A 10 -1.06 -26.38 19.11
C SER A 10 -2.32 -25.91 19.84
N PHE A 11 -2.98 -24.92 19.25
CA PHE A 11 -4.27 -24.43 19.72
C PHE A 11 -5.30 -25.53 19.49
N VAL A 12 -5.70 -26.21 20.57
CA VAL A 12 -6.78 -27.20 20.54
C VAL A 12 -8.09 -26.43 20.37
N ARG A 13 -8.60 -26.44 19.15
CA ARG A 13 -9.89 -25.83 18.82
C ARG A 13 -11.01 -26.60 19.51
N THR A 14 -11.66 -26.00 20.51
CA THR A 14 -12.90 -26.54 21.09
C THR A 14 -13.93 -26.66 19.97
N GLN A 15 -14.43 -27.87 19.71
CA GLN A 15 -15.39 -28.10 18.62
C GLN A 15 -16.75 -27.49 18.98
N SER A 16 -17.00 -26.25 18.53
CA SER A 16 -18.32 -25.64 18.51
C SER A 16 -19.14 -26.22 17.36
N THR A 17 -20.46 -26.33 17.55
CA THR A 17 -21.43 -26.81 16.54
C THR A 17 -21.45 -25.97 15.26
N HIS A 18 -20.96 -24.73 15.33
CA HIS A 18 -20.67 -23.87 14.17
C HIS A 18 -19.20 -23.49 14.15
N PRO A 19 -18.36 -24.10 13.30
CA PRO A 19 -16.96 -23.73 13.18
C PRO A 19 -16.83 -22.46 12.32
N TYR A 20 -16.50 -21.33 12.95
CA TYR A 20 -16.18 -20.11 12.20
C TYR A 20 -14.93 -20.32 11.31
N PRO A 21 -14.91 -19.88 10.05
CA PRO A 21 -13.72 -20.02 9.22
C PRO A 21 -12.59 -19.12 9.74
N VAL A 22 -11.34 -19.49 9.44
CA VAL A 22 -10.13 -18.83 9.98
C VAL A 22 -10.04 -17.35 9.61
N ASN A 23 -10.55 -16.98 8.43
CA ASN A 23 -10.62 -15.58 8.00
C ASN A 23 -11.53 -14.73 8.89
N VAL A 24 -12.67 -15.27 9.32
CA VAL A 24 -13.61 -14.60 10.24
C VAL A 24 -12.91 -14.40 11.59
N GLU A 25 -12.24 -15.42 12.09
CA GLU A 25 -11.44 -15.36 13.32
C GLU A 25 -10.30 -14.31 13.21
N ALA A 26 -9.59 -14.27 12.08
CA ALA A 26 -8.53 -13.28 11.83
C ALA A 26 -9.02 -11.83 11.79
N VAL A 27 -10.28 -11.58 11.41
CA VAL A 27 -10.89 -10.23 11.42
C VAL A 27 -11.18 -9.76 12.84
N TYR A 28 -11.60 -10.66 13.72
CA TYR A 28 -11.87 -10.34 15.13
C TYR A 28 -10.59 -10.15 15.96
N HIS A 29 -9.45 -10.63 15.48
CA HIS A 29 -8.16 -10.50 16.14
C HIS A 29 -7.25 -9.44 15.48
N ALA A 30 -6.12 -9.19 16.13
CA ALA A 30 -5.10 -8.28 15.64
C ALA A 30 -4.49 -8.79 14.31
N PRO A 31 -4.03 -7.89 13.43
CA PRO A 31 -3.54 -8.26 12.12
C PRO A 31 -2.26 -9.11 12.24
N LEU A 32 -2.24 -10.21 11.51
CA LEU A 32 -1.08 -11.10 11.42
C LEU A 32 0.06 -10.39 10.68
N LYS A 33 1.31 -10.70 11.05
CA LYS A 33 2.51 -10.12 10.45
C LYS A 33 3.48 -11.21 10.04
N LEU A 34 4.04 -11.09 8.84
CA LEU A 34 5.05 -12.00 8.34
C LEU A 34 6.44 -11.58 8.83
N PRO A 35 7.35 -12.54 9.10
CA PRO A 35 8.72 -12.23 9.47
C PRO A 35 9.53 -11.69 8.28
N ILE A 36 10.44 -10.77 8.56
CA ILE A 36 11.38 -10.20 7.57
C ILE A 36 12.55 -11.17 7.39
N LYS A 37 12.95 -11.46 6.15
CA LYS A 37 13.99 -12.44 5.82
C LYS A 37 15.34 -11.77 5.56
N TYR A 38 15.37 -10.82 4.62
CA TYR A 38 16.61 -10.19 4.13
C TYR A 38 16.78 -8.77 4.67
N GLY A 39 15.68 -8.10 5.00
CA GLY A 39 15.73 -6.72 5.51
C GLY A 39 15.87 -5.71 4.39
N ASP A 40 15.46 -6.07 3.17
CA ASP A 40 15.47 -5.18 2.04
C ASP A 40 14.22 -4.31 2.05
N LEU A 41 14.40 -3.01 2.36
CA LEU A 41 13.31 -2.05 2.25
C LEU A 41 12.95 -1.86 0.77
N VAL A 42 11.69 -2.07 0.42
CA VAL A 42 11.19 -1.91 -0.95
C VAL A 42 10.27 -0.70 -1.07
N ALA A 43 9.43 -0.44 -0.06
CA ALA A 43 8.61 0.77 -0.05
C ALA A 43 8.35 1.28 1.37
N ASP A 44 8.11 2.59 1.46
CA ASP A 44 7.57 3.23 2.64
C ASP A 44 6.25 3.95 2.31
N ILE A 45 5.24 3.68 3.11
CA ILE A 45 3.89 4.21 2.96
C ILE A 45 3.66 5.12 4.16
N GLN A 46 3.61 6.42 3.90
CA GLN A 46 3.29 7.43 4.89
C GLN A 46 1.83 7.83 4.77
N LEU A 47 1.07 7.55 5.83
CA LEU A 47 -0.30 8.04 5.99
C LEU A 47 -0.30 9.37 6.73
N ARG A 48 -1.17 10.28 6.32
CA ARG A 48 -1.38 11.58 6.95
C ARG A 48 -2.87 11.84 7.09
N SER A 49 -3.31 12.25 8.27
CA SER A 49 -4.71 12.55 8.55
C SER A 49 -4.83 13.66 9.58
N TYR A 50 -5.96 14.34 9.61
CA TYR A 50 -6.33 15.24 10.70
C TYR A 50 -7.02 14.52 11.87
N ASP A 51 -7.49 13.30 11.64
CA ASP A 51 -8.14 12.44 12.63
C ASP A 51 -7.40 11.10 12.80
N ASN A 52 -7.45 10.52 14.00
CA ASN A 52 -6.74 9.29 14.35
C ASN A 52 -7.53 8.03 14.03
N GLU A 53 -8.86 8.02 14.21
CA GLU A 53 -9.68 6.81 14.11
C GLU A 53 -9.63 6.21 12.70
N ASN A 54 -9.97 7.00 11.68
CA ASN A 54 -9.92 6.57 10.28
C ASN A 54 -8.51 6.17 9.85
N MET A 55 -7.49 6.87 10.34
CA MET A 55 -6.10 6.59 10.00
C MET A 55 -5.62 5.25 10.60
N ASP A 56 -6.03 4.95 11.83
CA ASP A 56 -5.66 3.72 12.51
C ASP A 56 -6.41 2.52 11.93
N PHE A 57 -7.70 2.67 11.65
CA PHE A 57 -8.50 1.69 10.90
C PHE A 57 -7.88 1.36 9.54
N TYR A 58 -7.52 2.39 8.77
CA TYR A 58 -6.91 2.19 7.46
C TYR A 58 -5.53 1.55 7.54
N SER A 59 -4.73 1.92 8.55
CA SER A 59 -3.43 1.28 8.78
C SER A 59 -3.56 -0.21 9.11
N ASP A 60 -4.58 -0.60 9.87
CA ASP A 60 -4.89 -1.99 10.18
C ASP A 60 -5.31 -2.77 8.94
N PHE A 61 -6.19 -2.16 8.12
CA PHE A 61 -6.60 -2.71 6.84
C PHE A 61 -5.42 -2.98 5.91
N ILE A 62 -4.50 -2.01 5.78
CA ILE A 62 -3.27 -2.16 4.96
C ILE A 62 -2.42 -3.34 5.45
N LEU A 63 -2.27 -3.51 6.77
CA LEU A 63 -1.51 -4.64 7.32
C LEU A 63 -2.15 -5.98 6.97
N ARG A 64 -3.48 -6.07 7.04
CA ARG A 64 -4.22 -7.29 6.67
C ARG A 64 -4.03 -7.63 5.21
N THR A 65 -4.17 -6.67 4.30
CA THR A 65 -3.94 -6.89 2.86
C THR A 65 -2.49 -7.32 2.59
N GLY A 66 -1.51 -6.69 3.21
CA GLY A 66 -0.10 -7.06 3.04
C GLY A 66 0.20 -8.49 3.51
N TYR A 67 -0.44 -8.94 4.60
CA TYR A 67 -0.30 -10.32 5.07
C TYR A 67 -0.78 -11.33 4.02
N TYR A 68 -1.94 -11.11 3.41
CA TYR A 68 -2.47 -12.00 2.38
C TYR A 68 -1.62 -12.00 1.10
N LEU A 69 -1.01 -10.87 0.76
CA LEU A 69 -0.09 -10.77 -0.38
C LEU A 69 1.31 -11.35 -0.10
N GLY A 70 1.57 -11.85 1.11
CA GLY A 70 2.88 -12.40 1.45
C GLY A 70 3.95 -11.35 1.73
N ILE A 71 3.58 -10.08 1.87
CA ILE A 71 4.52 -8.98 2.08
C ILE A 71 4.77 -8.81 3.59
N PRO A 72 6.02 -8.91 4.07
CA PRO A 72 6.35 -8.55 5.44
C PRO A 72 6.26 -7.03 5.62
N LEU A 73 5.11 -6.58 6.14
CA LEU A 73 4.87 -5.19 6.52
C LEU A 73 5.25 -4.95 7.99
N THR A 74 6.03 -3.89 8.23
CA THR A 74 6.19 -3.35 9.58
C THR A 74 5.03 -2.42 9.92
N GLY A 75 4.46 -2.62 11.11
CA GLY A 75 3.27 -1.93 11.62
C GLY A 75 3.34 -0.40 11.62
N PRO A 76 2.21 0.28 11.86
CA PRO A 76 2.12 1.73 11.79
C PRO A 76 3.00 2.37 12.86
N LYS A 77 4.19 2.82 12.46
CA LYS A 77 5.08 3.59 13.33
C LYS A 77 4.51 5.00 13.45
N PRO A 78 4.13 5.46 14.65
CA PRO A 78 3.69 6.83 14.83
C PRO A 78 4.86 7.78 14.63
N LEU A 79 4.70 8.71 13.69
CA LEU A 79 5.63 9.82 13.49
C LEU A 79 5.12 11.04 14.25
N PRO A 80 6.02 11.98 14.64
CA PRO A 80 5.62 13.19 15.34
C PRO A 80 4.53 13.96 14.60
N THR A 81 3.50 14.36 15.35
CA THR A 81 2.38 15.15 14.83
C THR A 81 2.83 16.57 14.53
N ARG A 82 2.35 17.15 13.43
CA ARG A 82 2.59 18.57 13.12
C ARG A 82 1.44 19.38 13.69
N ARG A 83 1.74 20.35 14.57
CA ARG A 83 0.75 21.28 15.14
C ARG A 83 0.90 22.65 14.48
N GLU A 84 -0.03 22.97 13.59
CA GLU A 84 -0.16 24.29 12.97
C GLU A 84 -1.09 25.14 13.84
N ARG A 85 -0.66 26.34 14.25
CA ARG A 85 -1.45 27.23 15.10
C ARG A 85 -1.64 28.57 14.39
N TRP A 86 -2.84 29.13 14.46
CA TRP A 86 -3.12 30.47 13.98
C TRP A 86 -4.02 31.20 14.96
N THR A 87 -3.86 32.53 15.02
CA THR A 87 -4.63 33.38 15.92
C THR A 87 -5.43 34.37 15.09
N VAL A 88 -6.74 34.43 15.29
CA VAL A 88 -7.65 35.30 14.52
C VAL A 88 -8.39 36.23 15.47
N ILE A 89 -8.71 37.44 15.02
CA ILE A 89 -9.58 38.35 15.77
C ILE A 89 -10.99 37.77 15.76
N LYS A 90 -11.65 37.69 16.93
CA LYS A 90 -13.01 37.11 17.04
C LYS A 90 -14.06 37.94 16.31
N SER A 91 -13.91 39.25 16.35
CA SER A 91 -14.84 40.19 15.70
C SER A 91 -14.45 40.44 14.24
N PRO A 92 -15.43 40.64 13.34
CA PRO A 92 -15.15 41.09 11.98
C PRO A 92 -14.49 42.48 11.92
N PHE A 93 -14.62 43.33 12.94
CA PHE A 93 -14.09 44.70 12.92
C PHE A 93 -13.59 45.19 14.29
N VAL A 94 -12.47 45.94 14.29
CA VAL A 94 -11.87 46.75 15.38
C VAL A 94 -11.46 46.04 16.69
N HIS A 95 -12.16 45.01 17.16
CA HIS A 95 -11.92 44.43 18.50
C HIS A 95 -10.67 43.52 18.57
N ALA A 96 -9.47 44.06 18.33
CA ALA A 96 -8.21 43.29 18.26
C ALA A 96 -7.73 42.71 19.61
N LYS A 97 -8.26 43.19 20.75
CA LYS A 97 -7.97 42.63 22.09
C LYS A 97 -8.62 41.25 22.29
N SER A 98 -9.69 40.94 21.56
CA SER A 98 -10.32 39.61 21.57
C SER A 98 -9.80 38.76 20.41
N LYS A 99 -8.84 37.89 20.72
CA LYS A 99 -8.27 36.91 19.78
C LYS A 99 -8.69 35.49 20.14
N GLU A 100 -8.75 34.62 19.15
CA GLU A 100 -9.01 33.19 19.28
C GLU A 100 -7.86 32.38 18.68
N ASN A 101 -7.45 31.34 19.38
CA ASN A 101 -6.41 30.43 18.94
C ASN A 101 -7.07 29.21 18.29
N PHE A 102 -6.65 28.91 17.08
CA PHE A 102 -7.03 27.70 16.36
C PHE A 102 -5.81 26.84 16.11
N GLU A 103 -6.04 25.55 15.95
CA GLU A 103 -4.99 24.61 15.63
C GLU A 103 -5.46 23.52 14.69
N ARG A 104 -4.49 22.97 13.96
CA ARG A 104 -4.65 21.77 13.15
C ARG A 104 -3.50 20.83 13.41
N HIS A 105 -3.84 19.61 13.79
CA HIS A 105 -2.90 18.53 14.00
C HIS A 105 -2.86 17.65 12.77
N THR A 106 -1.69 17.50 12.15
CA THR A 106 -1.47 16.48 11.13
C THR A 106 -0.84 15.27 11.78
N HIS A 107 -1.62 14.22 11.97
CA HIS A 107 -1.17 12.92 12.42
C HIS A 107 -0.49 12.18 11.28
N LYS A 108 0.59 11.45 11.59
CA LYS A 108 1.43 10.79 10.60
C LYS A 108 1.73 9.37 11.07
N ARG A 109 1.49 8.37 10.22
CA ARG A 109 1.88 6.97 10.45
C ARG A 109 2.75 6.50 9.29
N LEU A 110 3.73 5.65 9.60
CA LEU A 110 4.63 5.07 8.62
C LEU A 110 4.49 3.55 8.62
N ILE A 111 4.21 2.98 7.47
CA ILE A 111 4.21 1.54 7.21
C ILE A 111 5.37 1.27 6.26
N ARG A 112 6.13 0.20 6.49
CA ARG A 112 7.29 -0.16 5.66
C ARG A 112 7.10 -1.56 5.11
N ALA A 113 7.28 -1.72 3.81
CA ALA A 113 7.26 -3.00 3.12
C ALA A 113 8.69 -3.49 2.89
N TRP A 114 8.92 -4.75 3.28
CA TRP A 114 10.20 -5.42 3.15
C TRP A 114 10.09 -6.58 2.16
N ASP A 115 11.21 -6.96 1.55
CA ASP A 115 11.40 -8.22 0.82
C ASP A 115 10.27 -8.62 -0.16
N ALA A 116 9.72 -7.66 -0.92
CA ALA A 116 8.60 -7.88 -1.83
C ALA A 116 9.00 -7.72 -3.32
N ASN A 117 8.36 -8.51 -4.19
CA ASN A 117 8.43 -8.31 -5.63
C ASN A 117 7.68 -6.99 -5.99
N PRO A 118 8.23 -6.15 -6.89
CA PRO A 118 7.61 -4.89 -7.31
C PRO A 118 6.16 -5.05 -7.81
N GLU A 119 5.82 -6.14 -8.50
CA GLU A 119 4.47 -6.37 -9.05
C GLU A 119 3.44 -6.56 -7.92
N VAL A 120 3.76 -7.40 -6.93
CA VAL A 120 2.91 -7.65 -5.76
C VAL A 120 2.74 -6.36 -4.94
N LEU A 121 3.80 -5.56 -4.88
CA LEU A 121 3.77 -4.27 -4.20
C LEU A 121 2.85 -3.28 -4.93
N GLN A 122 2.93 -3.20 -6.26
CA GLN A 122 2.02 -2.39 -7.06
C GLN A 122 0.56 -2.84 -6.89
N LEU A 123 0.32 -4.17 -6.84
CA LEU A 123 -1.01 -4.72 -6.55
C LEU A 123 -1.52 -4.27 -5.17
N LEU A 124 -0.68 -4.34 -4.13
CA LEU A 124 -1.01 -3.84 -2.80
C LEU A 124 -1.40 -2.36 -2.85
N ILE A 125 -0.60 -1.51 -3.49
CA ILE A 125 -0.88 -0.06 -3.56
C ILE A 125 -2.16 0.21 -4.35
N SER A 126 -2.37 -0.46 -5.49
CA SER A 126 -3.60 -0.35 -6.30
C SER A 126 -4.84 -0.76 -5.49
N TYR A 127 -4.75 -1.84 -4.72
CA TYR A 127 -5.85 -2.29 -3.87
C TYR A 127 -6.16 -1.29 -2.75
N ILE A 128 -5.12 -0.76 -2.11
CA ILE A 128 -5.25 0.24 -1.04
C ILE A 128 -5.86 1.54 -1.56
N THR A 129 -5.40 2.05 -2.71
CA THR A 129 -5.97 3.28 -3.31
C THR A 129 -7.43 3.08 -3.73
N LYS A 130 -7.79 1.90 -4.28
CA LYS A 130 -9.17 1.55 -4.63
C LYS A 130 -10.10 1.56 -3.42
N HIS A 131 -9.61 1.09 -2.27
CA HIS A 131 -10.37 0.99 -1.02
C HIS A 131 -9.91 2.02 0.03
N SER A 132 -9.60 3.25 -0.42
CA SER A 132 -9.16 4.32 0.49
C SER A 132 -10.30 4.82 1.38
N ILE A 133 -9.97 5.13 2.64
CA ILE A 133 -10.90 5.74 3.59
C ILE A 133 -10.91 7.28 3.44
N ALA A 134 -11.99 7.92 3.85
CA ALA A 134 -12.09 9.38 3.89
C ALA A 134 -11.13 9.98 4.93
N GLY A 135 -10.58 11.16 4.62
CA GLY A 135 -9.75 11.94 5.55
C GLY A 135 -8.29 11.47 5.68
N VAL A 136 -7.90 10.37 5.05
CA VAL A 136 -6.52 9.86 5.06
C VAL A 136 -5.84 10.12 3.72
N GLY A 137 -4.79 10.94 3.73
CA GLY A 137 -3.88 11.11 2.62
C GLY A 137 -2.73 10.10 2.68
N MET A 138 -2.31 9.59 1.52
CA MET A 138 -1.24 8.60 1.41
C MET A 138 -0.09 9.14 0.54
N LYS A 139 1.15 8.90 0.98
CA LYS A 139 2.37 9.11 0.20
C LYS A 139 3.17 7.81 0.20
N CYS A 140 3.59 7.34 -0.96
CA CYS A 140 4.45 6.17 -1.08
C CYS A 140 5.81 6.60 -1.63
N ASN A 141 6.93 6.16 -1.05
CA ASN A 141 8.21 6.16 -1.74
C ASN A 141 8.64 4.71 -2.03
N PHE A 142 9.11 4.47 -3.24
CA PHE A 142 9.55 3.16 -3.72
C PHE A 142 11.08 3.17 -3.83
N PHE A 143 11.69 2.06 -3.45
CA PHE A 143 13.14 1.85 -3.47
C PHE A 143 13.44 0.71 -4.45
N GLU A 144 13.98 1.08 -5.61
CA GLU A 144 14.44 0.14 -6.62
C GLU A 144 15.96 -0.04 -6.48
N ARG A 145 16.41 -1.29 -6.38
CA ARG A 145 17.84 -1.62 -6.39
C ARG A 145 18.25 -1.84 -7.84
N SER A 146 19.33 -1.22 -8.25
CA SER A 146 19.75 -1.24 -9.65
C SER A 146 21.26 -1.16 -9.75
N GLU A 147 21.80 -1.73 -10.82
CA GLU A 147 23.21 -1.61 -11.13
C GLU A 147 23.59 -0.18 -11.56
N ILE A 148 24.88 0.13 -11.45
CA ILE A 148 25.43 1.47 -11.73
C ILE A 148 25.44 1.75 -13.24
N SER A 149 25.85 0.78 -14.05
CA SER A 149 25.88 0.88 -15.50
C SER A 149 24.54 0.42 -16.08
N ARG A 150 23.71 1.35 -16.55
CA ARG A 150 22.49 1.05 -17.30
C ARG A 150 22.66 1.49 -18.76
N ASN A 151 22.52 0.53 -19.68
CA ASN A 151 22.56 0.80 -21.11
C ASN A 151 21.13 0.83 -21.66
N PHE A 152 20.69 1.97 -22.17
CA PHE A 152 19.39 2.15 -22.85
C PHE A 152 19.55 2.09 -24.38
N GLY A 153 20.44 1.23 -24.89
CA GLY A 153 20.73 1.14 -26.33
C GLY A 153 20.02 -0.03 -27.04
N SER A 154 19.30 -0.86 -26.29
CA SER A 154 18.70 -2.13 -26.70
C SER A 154 17.16 -2.05 -26.63
N ASP A 155 16.61 -0.86 -26.90
CA ASP A 155 15.25 -0.50 -26.49
C ASP A 155 14.15 -1.37 -27.12
N THR A 156 14.31 -1.85 -28.36
CA THR A 156 13.27 -2.62 -29.06
C THR A 156 12.97 -3.97 -28.41
N ASN A 157 14.03 -4.74 -28.11
CA ASN A 157 13.89 -6.06 -27.51
C ASN A 157 13.43 -5.98 -26.04
N ASP A 158 13.91 -5.00 -25.29
CA ASP A 158 13.58 -4.85 -23.87
C ASP A 158 12.15 -4.35 -23.65
N VAL A 159 11.63 -3.53 -24.56
CA VAL A 159 10.21 -3.15 -24.56
C VAL A 159 9.33 -4.33 -24.95
N GLN A 160 9.70 -5.13 -25.96
CA GLN A 160 8.93 -6.32 -26.31
C GLN A 160 8.83 -7.31 -25.13
N ARG A 161 9.93 -7.49 -24.38
CA ARG A 161 9.93 -8.27 -23.14
C ARG A 161 8.99 -7.66 -22.10
N SER A 162 9.05 -6.35 -21.90
CA SER A 162 8.18 -5.64 -20.94
C SER A 162 6.69 -5.80 -21.30
N LEU A 163 6.33 -5.68 -22.58
CA LEU A 163 4.96 -5.91 -23.06
C LEU A 163 4.51 -7.36 -22.80
N SER A 164 5.39 -8.33 -23.04
CA SER A 164 5.08 -9.73 -22.76
C SER A 164 4.82 -9.99 -21.26
N ASN A 165 5.61 -9.36 -20.38
CA ASN A 165 5.41 -9.46 -18.93
C ASN A 165 4.08 -8.82 -18.50
N VAL A 166 3.72 -7.66 -19.07
CA VAL A 166 2.43 -7.01 -18.81
C VAL A 166 1.27 -7.90 -19.24
N ASN A 167 1.34 -8.49 -20.44
CA ASN A 167 0.29 -9.41 -20.91
C ASN A 167 0.17 -10.66 -20.03
N GLN A 168 1.29 -11.17 -19.48
CA GLN A 168 1.26 -12.26 -18.50
C GLN A 168 0.64 -11.83 -17.17
N LEU A 169 0.95 -10.62 -16.69
CA LEU A 169 0.43 -10.11 -15.42
C LEU A 169 -1.10 -9.95 -15.45
N TYR A 170 -1.64 -9.53 -16.59
CA TYR A 170 -3.07 -9.30 -16.78
C TYR A 170 -3.79 -10.43 -17.53
N SER A 171 -3.17 -11.60 -17.70
CA SER A 171 -3.86 -12.73 -18.31
C SER A 171 -5.05 -13.15 -17.43
N LEU A 172 -6.26 -13.10 -17.99
CA LEU A 172 -7.47 -13.53 -17.30
C LEU A 172 -7.35 -15.02 -16.95
N GLY A 173 -7.20 -15.33 -15.66
CA GLY A 173 -7.50 -16.66 -15.14
C GLY A 173 -9.02 -16.84 -15.01
N ASN A 174 -9.49 -18.09 -14.99
CA ASN A 174 -10.90 -18.52 -15.00
C ASN A 174 -11.94 -17.42 -14.65
N ASP A 175 -12.73 -17.04 -15.67
CA ASP A 175 -13.64 -15.88 -15.79
C ASP A 175 -14.83 -15.82 -14.82
N GLU A 176 -14.79 -16.47 -13.65
CA GLU A 176 -16.04 -16.76 -12.94
C GLU A 176 -16.64 -15.58 -12.13
N LYS A 177 -16.02 -14.40 -12.07
CA LYS A 177 -16.56 -13.07 -11.63
C LYS A 177 -15.42 -12.07 -11.34
N VAL A 178 -14.69 -11.61 -12.34
CA VAL A 178 -13.65 -10.58 -12.14
C VAL A 178 -14.29 -9.18 -12.13
N GLN A 179 -13.72 -8.27 -11.34
CA GLN A 179 -14.09 -6.85 -11.35
C GLN A 179 -13.45 -6.19 -12.58
N ASP A 180 -14.09 -6.34 -13.73
CA ASP A 180 -13.54 -5.83 -14.98
C ASP A 180 -13.52 -4.30 -14.99
N SER A 181 -12.35 -3.74 -15.26
CA SER A 181 -12.18 -2.32 -15.50
C SER A 181 -12.09 -2.10 -17.00
N ALA A 182 -13.13 -1.55 -17.60
CA ALA A 182 -13.14 -1.19 -19.03
C ALA A 182 -11.93 -0.31 -19.43
N VAL A 183 -11.44 0.52 -18.50
CA VAL A 183 -10.23 1.32 -18.71
C VAL A 183 -8.98 0.43 -18.80
N GLY A 184 -8.88 -0.59 -17.94
CA GLY A 184 -7.78 -1.55 -17.97
C GLY A 184 -7.73 -2.34 -19.27
N GLU A 185 -8.87 -2.84 -19.75
CA GLU A 185 -8.98 -3.50 -21.05
C GLU A 185 -8.55 -2.58 -22.20
N LYS A 186 -8.99 -1.31 -22.16
CA LYS A 186 -8.60 -0.34 -23.19
C LYS A 186 -7.09 -0.06 -23.16
N VAL A 187 -6.48 -0.02 -21.99
CA VAL A 187 -5.02 0.12 -21.85
C VAL A 187 -4.30 -1.08 -22.45
N LEU A 188 -4.77 -2.32 -22.18
CA LEU A 188 -4.19 -3.53 -22.77
C LEU A 188 -4.32 -3.54 -24.30
N GLU A 189 -5.47 -3.11 -24.83
CA GLU A 189 -5.68 -2.97 -26.28
C GLU A 189 -4.69 -1.97 -26.89
N LEU A 190 -4.49 -0.81 -26.26
CA LEU A 190 -3.55 0.21 -26.71
C LEU A 190 -2.09 -0.27 -26.66
N LEU A 191 -1.70 -0.99 -25.60
CA LEU A 191 -0.35 -1.57 -25.47
C LEU A 191 -0.06 -2.63 -26.53
N ASN A 192 -1.09 -3.37 -26.96
CA ASN A 192 -0.97 -4.37 -28.02
C ASN A 192 -1.16 -3.81 -29.43
N SER A 193 -1.44 -2.51 -29.57
CA SER A 193 -1.66 -1.88 -30.87
C SER A 193 -0.35 -1.78 -31.70
N PRO A 194 -0.42 -1.94 -33.04
CA PRO A 194 0.74 -1.77 -33.90
C PRO A 194 1.26 -0.32 -33.90
N ASP A 195 0.38 0.65 -33.63
CA ASP A 195 0.75 2.05 -33.52
C ASP A 195 1.72 2.29 -32.34
N PHE A 196 1.51 1.63 -31.20
CA PHE A 196 2.42 1.70 -30.07
C PHE A 196 3.82 1.17 -30.42
N GLN A 197 3.90 0.05 -31.15
CA GLN A 197 5.18 -0.51 -31.61
C GLN A 197 5.90 0.44 -32.58
N LYS A 198 5.16 1.09 -33.49
CA LYS A 198 5.72 2.04 -34.45
C LYS A 198 6.33 3.29 -33.79
N HIS A 199 5.84 3.70 -32.63
CA HIS A 199 6.41 4.81 -31.86
C HIS A 199 7.78 4.49 -31.26
N LEU A 200 8.11 3.20 -31.12
CA LEU A 200 9.36 2.74 -30.56
C LEU A 200 10.51 2.74 -31.57
N GLU A 201 10.24 2.34 -32.82
CA GLU A 201 11.25 2.28 -33.90
C GLU A 201 11.71 3.66 -34.41
N LYS A 202 10.98 4.72 -34.06
CA LYS A 202 11.24 6.10 -34.53
C LYS A 202 12.21 6.89 -33.65
N LYS A 203 12.83 6.28 -32.64
CA LYS A 203 13.89 6.86 -31.81
C LYS A 203 15.19 6.09 -32.01
#